data_AF-A0A3S5A5F5-F1
#
_entry.id   AF-A0A3S5A5F5-F1
#
_cell.length_a   1.000
_cell.length_b   1.000
_cell.length_c   1.000
_cell.angle_alpha   90.00
_cell.angle_beta   90.00
_cell.angle_gamma   90.00
#
_symmetry.space_group_name_H-M   'P 1'
#
loop_
_entity.id
_entity.type
_entity.pdbx_description
1 polymer ?
#
loop_
_entity_poly.entity_id
_entity_poly.type
_entity_poly.pdbx_seq_one_letter_code
_entity_poly.pdbx_strand_id
1 'polypeptide(L)'
;MCLLSGLLFFVGIALNHLRELCLGKLIFAQAPPGEPVGLLAAQSVGEPSTQMTLNTFHFAGRGEMNVTLGIPRLREIIMRGSGSISTPSLEVPVVNSPVAHRKADQLAKRWYRLKLTEVEWHTISYYYLINFLFS
;
A
#
# COMPACT_ATOMS: atom_id res chain seq x y z
N MET A 1 -37.42 35.10 -21.51
CA MET A 1 -37.32 34.77 -20.07
C MET A 1 -38.23 33.60 -19.64
N CYS A 2 -39.41 33.37 -20.25
CA CYS A 2 -40.30 32.25 -19.88
C CYS A 2 -39.80 30.82 -20.21
N LEU A 3 -38.96 30.64 -21.24
CA LEU A 3 -38.43 29.32 -21.61
C LEU A 3 -37.34 28.83 -20.63
N LEU A 4 -36.50 29.74 -20.13
CA LEU A 4 -35.46 29.40 -19.15
C LEU A 4 -36.07 29.00 -17.79
N SER A 5 -37.14 29.68 -17.36
CA SER A 5 -37.85 29.36 -16.12
C SER A 5 -38.58 28.01 -16.20
N GLY A 6 -39.13 27.64 -17.37
CA GLY A 6 -39.74 26.32 -17.58
C GLY A 6 -38.73 25.18 -17.59
N LEU A 7 -37.55 25.38 -18.19
CA LEU A 7 -36.47 24.38 -18.19
C LEU A 7 -35.88 24.18 -16.79
N LEU A 8 -35.65 25.26 -16.03
CA LEU A 8 -35.21 25.20 -14.62
C LEU A 8 -36.24 24.50 -13.73
N PHE A 9 -37.53 24.72 -13.97
CA PHE A 9 -38.60 24.02 -13.25
C PHE A 9 -38.60 22.51 -13.54
N PHE A 10 -38.44 22.12 -14.81
CA PHE A 10 -38.40 20.70 -15.21
C PHE A 10 -37.14 19.98 -14.70
N VAL A 11 -35.98 20.65 -14.74
CA VAL A 11 -34.73 20.16 -14.13
C VAL A 11 -34.86 20.04 -12.62
N GLY A 12 -35.53 21.00 -11.97
CA GLY A 12 -35.81 20.94 -10.53
C GLY A 12 -36.68 19.74 -10.14
N ILE A 13 -37.73 19.44 -10.92
CA ILE A 13 -38.58 18.26 -10.69
C ILE A 13 -37.77 16.97 -10.87
N ALA A 14 -36.97 16.86 -11.93
CA ALA A 14 -36.14 15.69 -12.17
C ALA A 14 -35.11 15.47 -11.04
N LEU A 15 -34.53 16.55 -10.51
CA LEU A 15 -33.52 16.49 -9.45
C LEU A 15 -34.15 16.13 -8.09
N ASN A 16 -35.36 16.61 -7.81
CA ASN A 16 -36.12 16.20 -6.63
C ASN A 16 -36.52 14.72 -6.70
N HIS A 17 -36.95 14.24 -7.88
CA HIS A 17 -37.30 12.84 -8.07
C HIS A 17 -36.07 11.91 -7.92
N LEU A 18 -34.92 12.32 -8.49
CA LEU A 18 -33.67 11.59 -8.28
C LEU A 18 -33.27 11.55 -6.79
N ARG A 19 -33.43 12.68 -6.08
CA ARG A 19 -33.16 12.75 -4.65
C ARG A 19 -34.05 11.81 -3.86
N GLU A 20 -35.34 11.77 -4.13
CA GLU A 20 -36.28 10.84 -3.48
C GLU A 20 -35.91 9.38 -3.73
N LEU A 21 -35.54 9.03 -4.98
CA LEU A 21 -35.09 7.68 -5.32
C LEU A 21 -33.79 7.30 -4.61
N CYS A 22 -32.81 8.21 -4.56
CA CYS A 22 -31.55 7.99 -3.85
C CYS A 22 -31.77 7.82 -2.34
N LEU A 23 -32.64 8.64 -1.74
CA LEU A 23 -32.99 8.53 -0.32
C LEU A 23 -33.70 7.20 -0.03
N GLY A 24 -34.65 6.79 -0.89
CA GLY A 24 -35.27 5.48 -0.80
C GLY A 24 -34.24 4.35 -0.83
N LYS A 25 -33.35 4.35 -1.83
CA LYS A 25 -32.28 3.35 -1.93
C LYS A 25 -31.34 3.34 -0.72
N LEU A 26 -31.03 4.50 -0.15
CA LEU A 26 -30.17 4.60 1.03
C LEU A 26 -30.82 3.99 2.27
N ILE A 27 -32.13 4.18 2.46
CA ILE A 27 -32.88 3.54 3.55
C ILE A 27 -32.87 2.01 3.38
N PHE A 28 -33.07 1.52 2.16
CA PHE A 28 -33.06 0.08 1.88
C PHE A 28 -31.66 -0.56 1.90
N ALA A 29 -30.60 0.22 1.75
CA ALA A 29 -29.22 -0.27 1.79
C ALA A 29 -28.67 -0.47 3.22
N GLN A 30 -29.47 -0.19 4.25
CA GLN A 30 -29.06 -0.40 5.63
C GLN A 30 -28.97 -1.89 5.97
N ALA A 31 -27.93 -2.27 6.71
CA ALA A 31 -27.77 -3.63 7.18
C ALA A 31 -28.90 -4.00 8.16
N PRO A 32 -29.57 -5.15 7.98
CA PRO A 32 -30.62 -5.58 8.88
C PRO A 32 -30.09 -5.82 10.30
N PRO A 33 -30.84 -5.44 11.34
CA PRO A 33 -30.44 -5.70 12.72
C PRO A 33 -30.40 -7.21 13.00
N GLY A 34 -29.37 -7.65 13.71
CA GLY A 34 -29.20 -9.06 14.10
C GLY A 34 -28.44 -9.92 13.08
N GLU A 35 -27.99 -9.36 11.96
CA GLU A 35 -27.13 -10.08 11.02
C GLU A 35 -25.75 -10.41 11.65
N PRO A 36 -25.24 -11.64 11.48
CA PRO A 36 -23.95 -12.05 12.04
C PRO A 36 -22.76 -11.46 11.25
N VAL A 37 -22.58 -10.14 11.33
CA VAL A 37 -21.54 -9.39 10.60
C VAL A 37 -20.12 -9.87 10.91
N GLY A 38 -19.87 -10.39 12.11
CA GLY A 38 -18.55 -10.92 12.49
C GLY A 38 -18.19 -12.20 11.72
N LEU A 39 -19.16 -13.10 11.51
CA LEU A 39 -18.95 -14.33 10.73
C LEU A 39 -18.74 -13.99 9.26
N LEU A 40 -19.58 -13.09 8.71
CA LEU A 40 -19.47 -12.62 7.33
C LEU A 40 -18.14 -11.92 7.07
N ALA A 41 -17.70 -11.06 7.99
CA ALA A 41 -16.39 -10.39 7.91
C ALA A 41 -15.23 -11.39 7.96
N ALA A 42 -15.29 -12.41 8.83
CA ALA A 42 -14.25 -13.42 8.92
C ALA A 42 -14.12 -14.24 7.63
N GLN A 43 -15.23 -14.67 7.04
CA GLN A 43 -15.24 -15.44 5.80
C GLN A 43 -14.79 -14.60 4.59
N SER A 44 -15.29 -13.36 4.49
CA SER A 44 -14.94 -12.42 3.40
C SER A 44 -13.47 -12.02 3.41
N VAL A 45 -12.77 -12.09 4.54
CA VAL A 45 -11.30 -11.95 4.59
C VAL A 45 -10.61 -13.30 4.34
N GLY A 46 -11.11 -14.39 4.93
CA GLY A 46 -10.46 -15.70 4.89
C GLY A 46 -10.37 -16.31 3.49
N GLU A 47 -11.46 -16.32 2.73
CA GLU A 47 -11.52 -16.92 1.40
C GLU A 47 -10.53 -16.27 0.40
N PRO A 48 -10.52 -14.95 0.18
CA PRO A 48 -9.59 -14.33 -0.76
C PRO A 48 -8.14 -14.41 -0.27
N SER A 49 -7.88 -14.46 1.04
CA SER A 49 -6.53 -14.54 1.58
C SER A 49 -5.81 -15.85 1.19
N THR A 50 -6.55 -16.94 1.09
CA THR A 50 -6.02 -18.22 0.60
C THR A 50 -5.67 -18.12 -0.89
N GLN A 51 -6.52 -17.47 -1.69
CA GLN A 51 -6.28 -17.26 -3.12
C GLN A 51 -5.08 -16.35 -3.38
N MET A 52 -4.89 -15.30 -2.58
CA MET A 52 -3.74 -14.39 -2.70
C MET A 52 -2.41 -15.09 -2.49
N THR A 53 -2.37 -16.12 -1.65
CA THR A 53 -1.11 -16.83 -1.34
C THR A 53 -0.50 -17.48 -2.57
N LEU A 54 -1.32 -18.03 -3.47
CA LEU A 54 -0.84 -18.61 -4.73
C LEU A 54 -0.35 -17.53 -5.71
N ASN A 55 -0.99 -16.35 -5.73
CA ASN A 55 -0.62 -15.25 -6.64
C ASN A 55 0.64 -14.49 -6.18
N THR A 56 0.95 -14.45 -4.88
CA THR A 56 2.09 -13.70 -4.34
C THR A 56 3.45 -14.35 -4.62
N PHE A 57 3.51 -15.66 -4.81
CA PHE A 57 4.77 -16.35 -5.17
C PHE A 57 5.28 -15.97 -6.56
N HIS A 58 4.39 -15.65 -7.50
CA HIS A 58 4.79 -15.22 -8.85
C HIS A 58 5.35 -13.78 -8.88
N PHE A 59 4.93 -12.91 -7.96
CA PHE A 59 5.50 -11.56 -7.81
C PHE A 59 6.84 -11.58 -7.07
N ALA A 60 7.04 -12.48 -6.11
CA ALA A 60 8.33 -12.65 -5.40
C ALA A 60 9.49 -13.06 -6.33
N GLY A 61 9.19 -13.63 -7.51
CA GLY A 61 10.19 -14.00 -8.53
C GLY A 61 10.72 -12.84 -9.38
N ARG A 62 10.12 -11.63 -9.30
CA ARG A 62 10.66 -10.39 -9.86
C ARG A 62 11.34 -9.67 -8.69
N GLY A 63 12.66 -9.77 -8.62
CA GLY A 63 13.50 -9.56 -7.42
C GLY A 63 13.52 -8.19 -6.72
N GLU A 64 12.39 -7.49 -6.55
CA GLU A 64 12.36 -6.15 -5.94
C GLU A 64 11.66 -6.05 -4.58
N MET A 65 10.90 -7.06 -4.11
CA MET A 65 10.20 -6.95 -2.82
C MET A 65 10.17 -8.26 -2.02
N ASN A 66 11.18 -8.48 -1.17
CA ASN A 66 11.12 -9.44 -0.07
C ASN A 66 10.23 -8.90 1.06
N VAL A 67 8.97 -8.61 0.76
CA VAL A 67 7.95 -8.29 1.76
C VAL A 67 7.20 -9.59 2.03
N THR A 68 6.95 -9.92 3.30
CA THR A 68 6.03 -11.00 3.63
C THR A 68 4.68 -10.67 2.99
N LEU A 69 4.25 -11.43 1.99
CA LEU A 69 2.98 -11.25 1.28
C LEU A 69 2.06 -12.46 1.53
N GLY A 70 0.75 -12.27 1.38
CA GLY A 70 -0.25 -13.33 1.53
C GLY A 70 -0.57 -13.70 2.98
N ILE A 71 -0.84 -14.99 3.23
CA ILE A 71 -1.21 -15.52 4.56
C ILE A 71 -0.16 -15.29 5.66
N PRO A 72 1.16 -15.43 5.41
CA PRO A 72 2.18 -15.16 6.43
C PRO A 72 2.10 -13.74 7.00
N ARG A 73 1.83 -12.74 6.15
CA ARG A 73 1.67 -11.35 6.58
C ARG A 73 0.37 -11.12 7.33
N LEU A 74 -0.72 -11.73 6.87
CA LEU A 74 -2.01 -11.64 7.53
C LEU A 74 -1.94 -12.24 8.95
N ARG A 75 -1.28 -13.39 9.11
CA ARG A 75 -1.02 -14.00 10.43
C ARG A 75 -0.22 -13.07 11.32
N GLU A 76 0.82 -12.43 10.79
CA GLU A 76 1.66 -11.53 11.56
C GLU A 76 0.90 -10.31 12.09
N ILE A 77 0.07 -9.68 11.23
CA ILE A 77 -0.73 -8.51 11.58
C ILE A 77 -1.88 -8.87 12.52
N ILE A 78 -2.69 -9.87 12.17
CA ILE A 78 -3.98 -10.14 12.83
C ILE A 78 -3.82 -11.13 13.99
N MET A 79 -3.02 -12.19 13.81
CA MET A 79 -2.96 -13.28 14.80
C MET A 79 -1.86 -13.10 15.84
N ARG A 80 -0.70 -12.53 15.45
CA ARG A 80 0.46 -12.39 16.34
C ARG A 80 0.53 -11.01 16.99
N GLY A 81 0.31 -9.94 16.24
CA GLY A 81 0.41 -8.56 16.76
C GLY A 81 1.78 -8.26 17.41
N SER A 82 2.87 -8.87 16.93
CA SER A 82 4.19 -8.76 17.57
C SER A 82 4.86 -7.43 17.27
N GLY A 83 5.55 -6.86 18.26
CA GLY A 83 6.38 -5.65 18.09
C GLY A 83 7.58 -5.84 17.15
N SER A 84 7.98 -7.09 16.87
CA SER A 84 8.99 -7.43 15.88
C SER A 84 8.33 -8.14 14.68
N ILE A 85 8.31 -7.47 13.53
CA ILE A 85 7.84 -8.06 12.26
C ILE A 85 9.01 -8.54 11.40
N SER A 86 8.74 -9.51 10.54
CA SER A 86 9.73 -10.24 9.75
C SER A 86 10.35 -9.37 8.65
N THR A 87 9.55 -8.47 8.06
CA THR A 87 9.99 -7.54 7.01
C THR A 87 9.51 -6.12 7.32
N PRO A 88 10.19 -5.38 8.23
CA PRO A 88 9.82 -4.00 8.54
C PRO A 88 10.21 -3.07 7.39
N SER A 89 9.22 -2.33 6.87
CA SER A 89 9.40 -1.29 5.86
C SER A 89 8.76 0.01 6.33
N LEU A 90 9.29 1.14 5.86
CA LEU A 90 8.78 2.48 6.14
C LEU A 90 8.74 3.28 4.84
N GLU A 91 7.56 3.81 4.50
CA GLU A 91 7.40 4.78 3.42
C GLU A 91 7.43 6.19 4.00
N VAL A 92 8.32 7.05 3.49
CA VAL A 92 8.48 8.42 3.95
C VAL A 92 7.95 9.37 2.87
N PRO A 93 6.81 10.05 3.08
CA PRO A 93 6.30 10.99 2.09
C PRO A 93 7.20 12.22 2.01
N VAL A 94 7.58 12.59 0.79
CA VAL A 94 8.41 13.78 0.50
C VAL A 94 7.57 14.82 -0.21
N VAL A 95 7.66 16.07 0.23
CA VAL A 95 6.98 17.19 -0.43
C VAL A 95 7.46 17.31 -1.87
N ASN A 96 6.53 17.50 -2.82
CA ASN A 96 6.84 17.60 -4.24
C ASN A 96 7.55 18.93 -4.57
N SER A 97 8.85 18.98 -4.28
CA SER A 97 9.75 20.08 -4.57
C SER A 97 11.12 19.53 -4.95
N PRO A 98 11.81 20.09 -5.96
CA PRO A 98 13.12 19.60 -6.39
C PRO A 98 14.18 19.72 -5.29
N VAL A 99 14.06 20.69 -4.39
CA VAL A 99 14.96 20.85 -3.24
C VAL A 99 14.72 19.76 -2.19
N ALA A 100 13.46 19.38 -1.98
CA ALA A 100 13.10 18.34 -1.03
C ALA A 100 13.59 16.96 -1.48
N HIS A 101 13.50 16.64 -2.77
CA HIS A 101 14.02 15.38 -3.32
C HIS A 101 15.54 15.26 -3.14
N ARG A 102 16.31 16.31 -3.45
CA ARG A 102 17.77 16.30 -3.24
C ARG A 102 18.15 16.09 -1.77
N LYS A 103 17.41 16.70 -0.84
CA LYS A 103 17.61 16.49 0.60
C LYS A 103 17.23 15.08 1.03
N ALA A 104 16.16 14.51 0.46
CA ALA A 104 15.75 13.13 0.72
C ALA A 104 16.83 12.12 0.28
N ASP A 105 17.46 12.32 -0.88
CA ASP A 105 18.56 11.46 -1.35
C ASP A 105 19.77 11.51 -0.42
N GLN A 106 20.12 12.70 0.07
CA GLN A 106 21.20 12.87 1.04
C GLN A 106 20.86 12.19 2.37
N LEU A 107 19.61 12.29 2.82
CA LEU A 107 19.14 11.63 4.04
C LEU A 107 19.14 10.10 3.89
N ALA A 108 18.71 9.58 2.74
CA ALA A 108 18.71 8.16 2.43
C ALA A 108 20.13 7.57 2.52
N LYS A 109 21.13 8.26 1.95
CA LYS A 109 22.54 7.88 2.07
C LYS A 109 23.03 7.87 3.51
N ARG A 110 22.57 8.81 4.34
CA ARG A 110 22.95 8.92 5.76
C ARG A 110 22.30 7.84 6.62
N TRP A 111 21.08 7.42 6.30
CA TRP A 111 20.35 6.39 7.03
C TRP A 111 20.69 4.97 6.59
N TYR A 112 21.31 4.80 5.42
CA TYR A 112 21.82 3.52 4.98
C TYR A 112 22.92 3.02 5.93
N ARG A 113 22.64 1.92 6.64
CA ARG A 113 23.61 1.25 7.51
C ARG A 113 24.64 0.52 6.65
N LEU A 114 25.80 1.13 6.48
CA LEU A 114 26.97 0.49 5.86
C LEU A 114 27.53 -0.57 6.81
N LYS A 115 27.72 -1.79 6.30
CA LYS A 115 28.45 -2.84 7.03
C LYS A 115 29.94 -2.68 6.76
N LEU A 116 30.78 -2.86 7.79
CA LEU A 116 32.24 -2.74 7.65
C LEU A 116 32.80 -3.65 6.53
N THR A 117 32.20 -4.82 6.38
CA THR A 117 32.52 -5.78 5.32
C THR A 117 32.40 -5.19 3.91
N GLU A 118 31.45 -4.28 3.66
CA GLU A 118 31.27 -3.66 2.35
C GLU A 118 32.40 -2.66 2.01
N VAL A 119 33.02 -2.07 3.04
CA VAL A 119 34.15 -1.13 2.89
C VAL A 119 35.48 -1.87 2.75
N GLU A 120 35.62 -3.01 3.42
CA GLU A 120 36.81 -3.87 3.36
C GLU A 120 37.04 -4.43 1.95
N TRP A 121 35.99 -4.82 1.23
CA TRP A 121 36.11 -5.32 -0.16
C TRP A 121 36.75 -4.32 -1.10
N HIS A 122 36.44 -3.02 -0.97
CA HIS A 122 37.09 -1.99 -1.77
C HIS A 122 38.57 -1.88 -1.42
N THR A 123 38.92 -1.85 -0.13
CA THR A 123 40.31 -1.73 0.32
C THR A 123 41.17 -2.93 -0.11
N ILE A 124 40.62 -4.15 0.01
CA ILE A 124 41.26 -5.38 -0.41
C ILE A 124 41.41 -5.43 -1.93
N SER A 125 40.37 -5.03 -2.69
CA SER A 125 40.44 -4.97 -4.16
C SER A 125 41.51 -3.99 -4.63
N TYR A 126 41.62 -2.80 -4.05
CA TYR A 126 42.70 -1.85 -4.37
C TYR A 126 44.08 -2.40 -4.02
N TYR A 127 44.22 -3.12 -2.90
CA TYR A 127 45.48 -3.73 -2.50
C TYR A 127 45.94 -4.84 -3.47
N TYR A 128 45.03 -5.69 -3.94
CA TYR A 128 45.31 -6.72 -4.94
C TYR A 128 45.57 -6.12 -6.33
N LEU A 129 44.84 -5.08 -6.74
CA LEU A 129 45.06 -4.38 -8.01
C LEU A 129 46.43 -3.70 -8.05
N ILE A 130 46.84 -3.04 -6.97
CA ILE A 130 48.17 -2.41 -6.87
C ILE A 130 49.27 -3.49 -6.88
N ASN A 131 49.13 -4.57 -6.10
CA ASN A 131 50.14 -5.64 -6.12
C ASN A 131 50.23 -6.38 -7.48
N PHE A 132 49.13 -6.46 -8.23
CA PHE A 132 49.12 -7.06 -9.58
C PHE A 132 49.71 -6.13 -10.66
N LEU A 133 49.57 -4.81 -10.51
CA LEU A 133 50.13 -3.81 -11.45
C LEU A 133 51.63 -3.54 -11.25
N PHE A 134 52.19 -3.92 -10.09
CA PHE A 134 53.60 -3.71 -9.73
C PHE A 134 54.41 -5.03 -9.62
N SER A 135 53.89 -6.15 -10.15
CA SER A 135 54.61 -7.42 -10.34
C SER A 135 54.79 -7.74 -11.82
#